data_AF-A0A9E2HB33-F1
#
_entry.id   AF-A0A9E2HB33-F1
#
_cell.length_a   1.000
_cell.length_b   1.000
_cell.length_c   1.000
_cell.angle_alpha   90.00
_cell.angle_beta   90.00
_cell.angle_gamma   90.00
#
_symmetry.space_group_name_H-M   'P 1'
#
loop_
_entity.id
_entity.type
_entity.pdbx_description
1 polymer ?
#
loop_
_entity_poly.entity_id
_entity_poly.type
_entity_poly.pdbx_seq_one_letter_code
_entity_poly.pdbx_strand_id
1 'polypeptide(L)'
;MLDFFKRRLFRKMITYVDAVKVAIYAKLRSELESQYDGEQAGRLSAAVVNRLFASDRSPVHADLSATQIEKLAMDFLCNETDKDIHCSIVMSLRTLMTIETDAGNTEATDRITNAVQWIKTIRPLPPEAPNPKMMADLATLLQARYCE
;
A
#
# COMPACT_ATOMS: atom_id res chain seq x y z
N MET A 1 -2.75 20.07 23.92
CA MET A 1 -2.77 20.83 22.64
C MET A 1 -1.99 20.10 21.54
N LEU A 2 -0.83 19.49 21.83
CA LEU A 2 -0.07 18.64 20.88
C LEU A 2 -0.91 17.49 20.28
N ASP A 3 -1.73 16.80 21.08
CA ASP A 3 -2.51 15.64 20.62
C ASP A 3 -3.53 15.98 19.53
N PHE A 4 -4.09 17.19 19.54
CA PHE A 4 -5.06 17.60 18.52
C PHE A 4 -4.40 17.82 17.15
N PHE A 5 -3.23 18.49 17.12
CA PHE A 5 -2.46 18.69 15.90
C PHE A 5 -1.96 17.37 15.33
N LYS A 6 -1.47 16.47 16.20
CA LYS A 6 -1.02 15.13 15.82
C LYS A 6 -2.15 14.29 15.21
N ARG A 7 -3.32 14.25 15.85
CA ARG A 7 -4.51 13.56 15.31
C ARG A 7 -4.97 14.12 13.96
N ARG A 8 -4.96 15.45 13.80
CA ARG A 8 -5.32 16.09 12.52
C ARG A 8 -4.32 15.76 11.43
N LEU A 9 -3.03 15.72 11.75
CA LEU A 9 -1.96 15.35 10.83
C LEU A 9 -2.12 13.89 10.37
N PHE A 10 -2.27 12.96 11.31
CA PHE A 10 -2.47 11.54 11.02
C PHE A 10 -3.70 11.29 10.17
N ARG A 11 -4.82 11.96 10.46
CA ARG A 11 -6.01 11.85 9.62
C ARG A 11 -5.74 12.25 8.17
N LYS A 12 -5.02 13.35 7.92
CA LYS A 12 -4.63 13.74 6.56
C LYS A 12 -3.73 12.71 5.90
N MET A 13 -2.75 12.19 6.64
CA MET A 13 -1.82 11.19 6.11
C MET A 13 -2.54 9.88 5.76
N ILE A 14 -3.52 9.44 6.55
CA ILE A 14 -4.37 8.29 6.23
C ILE A 14 -5.11 8.51 4.92
N THR A 15 -5.70 9.70 4.71
CA THR A 15 -6.36 10.02 3.44
C THR A 15 -5.41 9.90 2.24
N TYR A 16 -4.14 10.28 2.38
CA TYR A 16 -3.15 10.10 1.33
C TYR A 16 -2.78 8.62 1.12
N VAL A 17 -2.69 7.83 2.20
CA VAL A 17 -2.49 6.38 2.09
C VAL A 17 -3.65 5.73 1.34
N ASP A 18 -4.90 6.10 1.64
CA ASP A 18 -6.07 5.56 0.96
C ASP A 18 -6.09 5.94 -0.52
N ALA A 19 -5.75 7.19 -0.85
CA ALA A 19 -5.59 7.64 -2.23
C ALA A 19 -4.54 6.81 -3.00
N VAL A 20 -3.39 6.55 -2.38
CA VAL A 20 -2.33 5.70 -2.94
C VAL A 20 -2.83 4.27 -3.14
N LYS A 21 -3.53 3.68 -2.16
CA LYS A 21 -4.12 2.33 -2.27
C LYS A 21 -5.07 2.23 -3.46
N VAL A 22 -5.94 3.22 -3.64
CA VAL A 22 -6.90 3.26 -4.77
C VAL A 22 -6.17 3.32 -6.11
N ALA A 23 -5.15 4.16 -6.23
CA ALA A 23 -4.39 4.28 -7.48
C ALA A 23 -3.64 2.98 -7.82
N ILE A 24 -3.02 2.33 -6.82
CA ILE A 24 -2.34 1.05 -7.03
C ILE A 24 -3.33 -0.06 -7.34
N TYR A 25 -4.51 -0.06 -6.69
CA TYR A 25 -5.59 -0.98 -7.02
C TYR A 25 -6.01 -0.84 -8.49
N ALA A 26 -6.25 0.39 -8.95
CA ALA A 26 -6.69 0.67 -10.32
C ALA A 26 -5.65 0.18 -11.34
N LYS A 27 -4.36 0.47 -11.10
CA LYS A 27 -3.27 -0.01 -11.94
C LYS A 27 -3.19 -1.54 -11.98
N LEU A 28 -3.14 -2.19 -10.81
CA LEU A 28 -3.11 -3.66 -10.73
C LEU A 28 -4.30 -4.29 -11.44
N ARG A 29 -5.50 -3.70 -11.27
CA ARG A 29 -6.70 -4.19 -11.93
C ARG A 29 -6.58 -4.09 -13.45
N SER A 30 -6.15 -2.95 -13.98
CA SER A 30 -5.94 -2.78 -15.42
C SER A 30 -4.93 -3.79 -15.98
N GLU A 31 -3.85 -4.08 -15.25
CA GLU A 31 -2.85 -5.08 -15.66
C GLU A 31 -3.43 -6.50 -15.64
N LEU A 32 -4.20 -6.85 -14.61
CA LEU A 32 -4.79 -8.18 -14.44
C LEU A 32 -6.00 -8.44 -15.34
N GLU A 33 -6.75 -7.42 -15.74
CA GLU A 33 -7.90 -7.55 -16.67
C GLU A 33 -7.48 -8.08 -18.06
N SER A 34 -6.19 -8.01 -18.40
CA SER A 34 -5.65 -8.67 -19.61
C SER A 34 -5.61 -10.19 -19.52
N GLN A 35 -5.65 -10.76 -18.30
CA GLN A 35 -5.43 -12.19 -18.03
C GLN A 35 -6.60 -12.85 -17.30
N TYR A 36 -7.43 -12.05 -16.62
CA TYR A 36 -8.54 -12.50 -15.80
C TYR A 36 -9.80 -11.71 -16.17
N ASP A 37 -10.98 -12.29 -15.94
CA ASP A 37 -12.21 -11.51 -16.01
C ASP A 37 -12.22 -10.37 -14.98
N GLY A 38 -13.07 -9.37 -15.19
CA GLY A 38 -13.08 -8.15 -14.38
C GLY A 38 -13.38 -8.41 -12.89
N GLU A 39 -14.15 -9.44 -12.56
CA GLU A 39 -14.44 -9.79 -11.17
C GLU A 39 -13.20 -10.39 -10.49
N GLN A 40 -12.60 -11.40 -11.12
CA GLN A 40 -11.41 -12.07 -10.62
C GLN A 40 -10.21 -11.11 -10.57
N ALA A 41 -10.03 -10.26 -11.57
CA ALA A 41 -9.02 -9.20 -11.58
C ALA A 41 -9.23 -8.25 -10.39
N GLY A 42 -10.46 -7.78 -10.18
CA GLY A 42 -10.80 -6.91 -9.05
C GLY A 42 -10.52 -7.56 -7.69
N ARG A 43 -10.84 -8.84 -7.52
CA ARG A 43 -10.58 -9.59 -6.27
C ARG A 43 -9.08 -9.79 -6.03
N LEU A 44 -8.32 -10.16 -7.06
CA LEU A 44 -6.86 -10.33 -6.98
C LEU A 44 -6.16 -9.00 -6.68
N SER A 45 -6.53 -7.91 -7.37
CA SER A 45 -5.95 -6.58 -7.12
C SER A 45 -6.19 -6.12 -5.68
N ALA A 46 -7.39 -6.32 -5.14
CA ALA A 46 -7.68 -5.98 -3.75
C ALA A 46 -6.84 -6.81 -2.78
N ALA A 47 -6.69 -8.12 -3.04
CA ALA A 47 -5.88 -9.00 -2.20
C ALA A 47 -4.38 -8.65 -2.25
N VAL A 48 -3.86 -8.29 -3.44
CA VAL A 48 -2.47 -7.82 -3.62
C VAL A 48 -2.25 -6.50 -2.89
N VAL A 49 -3.17 -5.53 -3.01
CA VAL A 49 -3.10 -4.26 -2.26
C VAL A 49 -3.10 -4.54 -0.75
N ASN A 50 -3.96 -5.43 -0.25
CA ASN A 50 -3.95 -5.78 1.17
C ASN A 50 -2.59 -6.35 1.61
N ARG A 51 -1.97 -7.21 0.78
CA ARG A 51 -0.64 -7.76 1.05
C ARG A 51 0.47 -6.71 1.04
N LEU A 52 0.42 -5.76 0.10
CA LEU A 52 1.40 -4.67 -0.05
C LEU A 52 1.32 -3.67 1.10
N PHE A 53 0.12 -3.41 1.62
CA PHE A 53 -0.13 -2.42 2.67
C PHE A 53 -0.36 -3.02 4.06
N ALA A 54 0.03 -4.28 4.26
CA ALA A 54 -0.13 -5.03 5.52
C ALA A 54 -1.55 -4.94 6.12
N SER A 55 -2.56 -4.83 5.25
CA SER A 55 -3.96 -4.75 5.66
C SER A 55 -4.48 -6.15 5.95
N ASP A 56 -5.39 -6.26 6.91
CA ASP A 56 -5.99 -7.54 7.27
C ASP A 56 -6.62 -8.20 6.07
N ARG A 57 -6.43 -9.52 5.98
CA ARG A 57 -6.99 -10.30 4.89
C ARG A 57 -8.50 -10.30 5.04
N SER A 58 -9.18 -9.59 4.14
CA SER A 58 -10.64 -9.59 4.11
C SER A 58 -11.17 -11.02 3.93
N PRO A 59 -12.24 -11.43 4.66
CA PRO A 59 -12.89 -12.74 4.49
C PRO A 59 -13.32 -13.01 3.05
N VAL A 60 -13.62 -11.96 2.29
CA VAL A 60 -14.01 -11.98 0.87
C VAL A 60 -12.93 -12.59 -0.04
N HIS A 61 -11.70 -12.70 0.46
CA HIS A 61 -10.52 -13.20 -0.26
C HIS A 61 -9.94 -14.46 0.40
N ALA A 62 -10.67 -15.14 1.28
CA ALA A 62 -10.18 -16.30 2.02
C ALA A 62 -9.91 -17.51 1.12
N ASP A 63 -10.64 -17.63 0.01
CA ASP A 63 -10.52 -18.66 -1.03
C ASP A 63 -9.31 -18.48 -1.93
N LEU A 64 -8.76 -17.27 -2.03
CA LEU A 64 -7.56 -17.01 -2.85
C LEU A 64 -6.32 -17.70 -2.24
N SER A 65 -5.38 -18.13 -3.06
CA SER A 65 -4.13 -18.71 -2.52
C SER A 65 -3.22 -17.60 -2.00
N ALA A 66 -2.73 -17.72 -0.76
CA ALA A 66 -1.76 -16.78 -0.21
C ALA A 66 -0.49 -16.71 -1.07
N THR A 67 -0.01 -17.87 -1.55
CA THR A 67 1.14 -17.96 -2.45
C THR A 67 0.89 -17.26 -3.78
N GLN A 68 -0.33 -17.34 -4.32
CA GLN A 68 -0.67 -16.63 -5.55
C GLN A 68 -0.64 -15.12 -5.35
N ILE A 69 -1.21 -14.63 -4.24
CA ILE A 69 -1.20 -13.20 -3.90
C ILE A 69 0.23 -12.70 -3.74
N GLU A 70 1.08 -13.43 -3.01
CA GLU A 70 2.48 -13.06 -2.82
C GLU A 70 3.26 -13.04 -4.12
N LYS A 71 3.03 -14.03 -5.00
CA LYS A 71 3.64 -14.05 -6.33
C LYS A 71 3.24 -12.83 -7.16
N LEU A 72 1.95 -12.53 -7.25
CA LEU A 72 1.46 -11.36 -7.99
C LEU A 72 2.00 -10.04 -7.42
N ALA A 73 2.06 -9.92 -6.09
CA ALA A 73 2.62 -8.75 -5.43
C ALA A 73 4.12 -8.59 -5.70
N MET A 74 4.86 -9.70 -5.70
CA MET A 74 6.28 -9.71 -6.05
C MET A 74 6.50 -9.36 -7.52
N ASP A 75 5.74 -9.97 -8.42
CA ASP A 75 5.81 -9.70 -9.86
C ASP A 75 5.50 -8.23 -10.15
N PHE A 76 4.50 -7.64 -9.47
CA PHE A 76 4.21 -6.22 -9.53
C PHE A 76 5.42 -5.38 -9.06
N LEU A 77 5.97 -5.63 -7.87
CA LEU A 77 7.10 -4.86 -7.34
C LEU A 77 8.39 -4.99 -8.19
N CYS A 78 8.62 -6.16 -8.78
CA CYS A 78 9.79 -6.44 -9.63
C CYS A 78 9.68 -5.78 -11.01
N ASN A 79 8.51 -5.86 -11.64
CA ASN A 79 8.29 -5.38 -12.99
C ASN A 79 7.88 -3.90 -13.04
N GLU A 80 7.53 -3.32 -11.89
CA GLU A 80 7.16 -1.91 -11.81
C GLU A 80 8.36 -1.00 -12.11
N THR A 81 8.25 -0.30 -13.24
CA THR A 81 9.23 0.69 -13.68
C THR A 81 8.98 2.05 -13.04
N ASP A 82 7.77 2.30 -12.57
CA ASP A 82 7.37 3.51 -11.87
C ASP A 82 7.96 3.56 -10.46
N LYS A 83 9.04 4.33 -10.32
CA LYS A 83 9.70 4.56 -9.03
C LYS A 83 8.75 5.21 -8.01
N ASP A 84 7.73 5.94 -8.47
CA ASP A 84 6.79 6.64 -7.60
C ASP A 84 5.88 5.64 -6.88
N ILE A 85 5.53 4.51 -7.50
CA ILE A 85 4.71 3.46 -6.87
C ILE A 85 5.44 2.80 -5.71
N HIS A 86 6.67 2.33 -5.96
CA HIS A 86 7.48 1.70 -4.91
C HIS A 86 7.71 2.66 -3.74
N CYS A 87 8.02 3.92 -4.05
CA CYS A 87 8.16 4.97 -3.04
C CYS A 87 6.86 5.17 -2.25
N SER A 88 5.72 5.26 -2.94
CA SER A 88 4.41 5.48 -2.33
C SER A 88 3.99 4.33 -1.41
N ILE A 89 4.26 3.08 -1.78
CA ILE A 89 3.98 1.91 -0.93
C ILE A 89 4.80 1.99 0.35
N VAL A 90 6.12 2.17 0.24
CA VAL A 90 7.02 2.19 1.41
C VAL A 90 6.70 3.38 2.33
N MET A 91 6.42 4.55 1.75
CA MET A 91 6.05 5.75 2.51
C MET A 91 4.69 5.59 3.21
N SER A 92 3.75 4.90 2.58
CA SER A 92 2.47 4.55 3.19
C SER A 92 2.65 3.58 4.35
N LEU A 93 3.47 2.53 4.20
CA LEU A 93 3.76 1.60 5.30
C LEU A 93 4.43 2.30 6.48
N ARG A 94 5.39 3.20 6.24
CA ARG A 94 6.02 4.01 7.30
C ARG A 94 5.00 4.92 8.01
N THR A 95 4.08 5.49 7.24
CA THR A 95 2.97 6.30 7.77
C THR A 95 2.06 5.46 8.68
N LEU A 96 1.61 4.29 8.20
CA LEU A 96 0.78 3.37 8.96
C LEU A 96 1.52 2.91 10.24
N MET A 97 2.79 2.55 10.14
CA MET A 97 3.61 2.16 11.29
C MET A 97 3.67 3.26 12.36
N THR A 98 3.84 4.52 11.94
CA THR A 98 3.87 5.67 12.86
C THR A 98 2.54 5.84 13.60
N ILE A 99 1.43 5.64 12.89
CA ILE A 99 0.07 5.77 13.45
C ILE A 99 -0.22 4.62 14.42
N GLU A 100 0.05 3.38 14.02
CA GLU A 100 -0.21 2.19 14.86
C GLU A 100 0.69 2.17 16.09
N THR A 101 1.94 2.61 15.97
CA THR A 101 2.85 2.77 17.12
C THR A 101 2.31 3.80 18.11
N ASP A 102 1.77 4.93 17.62
CA ASP A 102 1.17 5.94 18.48
C ASP A 102 -0.12 5.45 19.15
N ALA A 103 -0.87 4.58 18.47
CA ALA A 103 -2.07 3.94 19.00
C ALA A 103 -1.76 2.81 19.99
N GLY A 104 -0.49 2.39 20.14
CA GLY A 104 -0.09 1.26 20.96
C GLY A 104 -0.48 -0.11 20.39
N ASN A 105 -0.77 -0.18 19.08
CA ASN A 105 -1.17 -1.41 18.41
C ASN A 105 0.06 -2.21 17.94
N THR A 106 0.59 -3.04 18.84
CA THR A 106 1.82 -3.82 18.59
C THR A 106 1.64 -4.84 17.47
N GLU A 107 0.49 -5.52 17.38
CA GLU A 107 0.23 -6.51 16.35
C GLU A 107 0.26 -5.90 14.93
N ALA A 108 -0.43 -4.76 14.74
CA ALA A 108 -0.40 -4.08 13.46
C ALA A 108 1.01 -3.56 13.13
N THR A 109 1.73 -3.05 14.13
CA THR A 109 3.12 -2.59 13.97
C THR A 109 4.04 -3.72 13.52
N ASP A 110 3.91 -4.92 14.10
CA ASP A 110 4.69 -6.10 13.71
C ASP A 110 4.37 -6.56 12.29
N ARG A 111 3.08 -6.59 11.91
CA ARG A 111 2.67 -6.92 10.54
C ARG A 111 3.22 -5.94 9.52
N ILE A 112 3.14 -4.65 9.79
CA ILE A 112 3.69 -3.61 8.92
C ILE A 112 5.21 -3.74 8.81
N THR A 113 5.89 -4.01 9.93
CA THR A 113 7.34 -4.26 9.95
C THR A 113 7.71 -5.45 9.07
N ASN A 114 6.99 -6.56 9.20
CA ASN A 114 7.21 -7.75 8.38
C ASN A 114 6.98 -7.47 6.88
N ALA A 115 5.95 -6.69 6.53
CA ALA A 115 5.71 -6.27 5.15
C ALA A 115 6.86 -5.41 4.61
N VAL A 116 7.38 -4.45 5.39
CA VAL A 116 8.53 -3.62 5.01
C VAL A 116 9.79 -4.48 4.80
N GLN A 117 10.07 -5.44 5.68
CA GLN A 117 11.22 -6.35 5.52
C GLN A 117 11.09 -7.21 4.27
N TRP A 118 9.90 -7.73 3.98
CA TRP A 118 9.64 -8.49 2.77
C TRP A 118 9.81 -7.65 1.50
N ILE A 119 9.30 -6.41 1.47
CA ILE A 119 9.51 -5.51 0.32
C ILE A 119 11.01 -5.23 0.12
N LYS A 120 11.77 -5.07 1.21
CA LYS A 120 13.22 -4.86 1.17
C LYS A 120 13.98 -6.02 0.52
N THR A 121 13.49 -7.26 0.63
CA THR A 121 14.14 -8.41 -0.04
C THR A 121 13.93 -8.39 -1.56
N ILE A 122 12.90 -7.68 -2.03
CA ILE A 122 12.56 -7.58 -3.46
C ILE A 122 13.28 -6.39 -4.09
N ARG A 123 13.20 -5.21 -3.45
CA ARG A 123 13.77 -3.96 -3.96
C ARG A 123 14.26 -3.08 -2.81
N PRO A 124 15.40 -2.36 -2.97
CA PRO A 124 15.91 -1.47 -1.94
C PRO A 124 14.85 -0.46 -1.47
N LEU A 125 14.82 -0.21 -0.15
CA LEU A 125 13.89 0.75 0.41
C LEU A 125 14.37 2.19 0.13
N PRO A 126 13.45 3.10 -0.26
CA PRO A 126 13.75 4.52 -0.35
C PRO A 126 14.26 5.08 1.00
N PRO A 127 15.28 5.94 1.02
CA PRO A 127 15.84 6.49 2.26
C PRO A 127 14.93 7.51 2.96
N GLU A 128 13.88 8.00 2.31
CA GLU A 128 13.08 9.14 2.76
C GLU A 128 12.22 8.82 3.99
N ALA A 129 12.33 9.62 5.05
CA ALA A 129 11.42 9.54 6.19
C ALA A 129 9.98 9.90 5.76
N PRO A 130 8.94 9.36 6.42
CA PRO A 130 7.55 9.69 6.11
C PRO A 130 7.33 11.20 6.25
N ASN A 131 7.00 11.88 5.14
CA ASN A 131 6.76 13.31 5.09
C ASN A 131 5.34 13.57 4.56
N PRO A 132 4.47 14.29 5.31
CA PRO A 132 3.11 14.60 4.88
C PRO A 132 3.01 15.29 3.52
N LYS A 133 3.94 16.20 3.20
CA LYS A 133 3.96 16.90 1.89
C LYS A 133 4.26 15.91 0.76
N MET A 134 5.30 15.11 0.94
CA MET A 134 5.68 14.09 -0.04
C MET A 134 4.57 13.05 -0.24
N MET A 135 3.89 12.64 0.84
CA MET A 135 2.71 11.76 0.75
C MET A 135 1.59 12.38 -0.08
N ALA A 136 1.32 13.68 0.10
CA ALA A 136 0.32 14.39 -0.68
C ALA A 136 0.71 14.47 -2.16
N ASP A 137 1.97 14.80 -2.45
CA ASP A 137 2.50 14.90 -3.81
C ASP A 137 2.42 13.55 -4.53
N LEU A 138 2.85 12.47 -3.86
CA LEU A 138 2.77 11.10 -4.37
C LEU A 138 1.33 10.64 -4.60
N ALA A 139 0.43 10.87 -3.63
CA ALA A 139 -0.98 10.52 -3.77
C ALA A 139 -1.63 11.23 -4.97
N THR A 140 -1.37 12.54 -5.12
CA THR A 140 -1.90 13.34 -6.24
C THR A 140 -1.37 12.83 -7.58
N LEU A 141 -0.06 12.57 -7.66
CA LEU A 141 0.59 12.07 -8.86
C LEU A 141 0.03 10.71 -9.28
N LEU A 142 -0.12 9.77 -8.34
CA LEU A 142 -0.65 8.44 -8.65
C LEU A 142 -2.13 8.49 -9.03
N GLN A 143 -2.94 9.31 -8.36
CA GLN A 143 -4.34 9.48 -8.72
C GLN A 143 -4.52 10.02 -10.13
N ALA A 144 -3.80 11.09 -10.49
CA ALA A 144 -3.85 11.66 -11.84
C ALA A 144 -3.41 10.65 -12.92
N ARG A 145 -2.51 9.72 -12.58
CA ARG A 145 -1.96 8.74 -13.53
C ARG A 145 -2.83 7.51 -13.72
N TYR A 146 -3.55 7.08 -12.68
CA TYR A 146 -4.18 5.75 -12.64
C TYR A 146 -5.67 5.75 -12.31
N CYS A 147 -6.27 6.89 -11.96
CA CYS A 147 -7.68 6.99 -11.57
C CYS A 147 -8.53 7.93 -12.43
N GLU A 148 -7.96 8.51 -13.50
CA GLU A 148 -8.67 9.31 -14.52
C GLU A 148 -9.09 8.43 -15.71
#